data_AF-A0A1H9S1J3-F1
#
_entry.id   AF-A0A1H9S1J3-F1
#
_cell.length_a   1.000
_cell.length_b   1.000
_cell.length_c   1.000
_cell.angle_alpha   90.00
_cell.angle_beta   90.00
_cell.angle_gamma   90.00
#
_symmetry.space_group_name_H-M   'P 1'
#
loop_
_entity.id
_entity.type
_entity.pdbx_description
1 polymer ?
#
loop_
_entity_poly.entity_id
_entity_poly.type
_entity_poly.pdbx_seq_one_letter_code
_entity_poly.pdbx_strand_id
1 'polypeptide(L)' 'HGYRIKDLVEQFNAKPAEIKALFANQLDPTRTAELRAELQMAGLPI' A
#
# COMPACT_ATOMS: atom_id res chain seq x y z
N HIS A 1 -2.37 10.85 -13.76
CA HIS A 1 -1.84 9.50 -13.47
C HIS A 1 -2.56 8.99 -12.24
N GLY A 2 -3.70 8.30 -12.43
CA GLY A 2 -4.46 7.76 -11.31
C GLY A 2 -3.84 6.44 -10.90
N TYR A 3 -3.11 6.41 -9.79
CA TYR A 3 -2.69 5.16 -9.16
C TYR A 3 -3.95 4.35 -8.84
N ARG A 4 -4.24 3.35 -9.67
CA ARG A 4 -5.36 2.46 -9.41
C ARG A 4 -4.97 1.60 -8.23
N ILE A 5 -5.83 1.57 -7.22
CA ILE A 5 -5.69 0.67 -6.06
C ILE A 5 -5.42 -0.77 -6.52
N LYS A 6 -5.96 -1.21 -7.66
CA LYS A 6 -5.66 -2.52 -8.26
C LYS A 6 -4.17 -2.71 -8.59
N ASP A 7 -3.53 -1.70 -9.17
CA ASP A 7 -2.11 -1.78 -9.53
C ASP A 7 -1.23 -1.87 -8.27
N LEU A 8 -1.57 -1.10 -7.24
CA LEU A 8 -0.92 -1.18 -5.93
C LEU A 8 -1.16 -2.55 -5.26
N VAL A 9 -2.39 -3.07 -5.32
CA VAL A 9 -2.73 -4.41 -4.82
C VAL A 9 -1.95 -5.51 -5.52
N GLU A 10 -1.79 -5.41 -6.85
CA GLU A 10 -1.05 -6.37 -7.65
C GLU A 10 0.47 -6.26 -7.43
N GLN A 11 1.02 -5.05 -7.30
CA GLN A 11 2.45 -4.84 -7.06
C GLN A 11 2.90 -5.17 -5.63
N PHE A 12 2.06 -4.89 -4.63
CA PHE A 12 2.37 -5.15 -3.21
C PHE A 12 1.81 -6.47 -2.70
N ASN A 13 1.11 -7.23 -3.56
CA ASN A 13 0.33 -8.41 -3.17
C ASN A 13 -0.57 -8.14 -1.93
N ALA A 14 -0.97 -6.88 -1.76
CA ALA A 14 -1.67 -6.37 -0.59
C ALA A 14 -3.17 -6.39 -0.85
N LYS A 15 -4.00 -6.58 0.17
CA LYS A 15 -5.46 -6.63 -0.06
C LYS A 15 -5.96 -5.24 -0.47
N PRO A 16 -6.95 -5.14 -1.38
CA PRO A 16 -7.57 -3.86 -1.74
C PRO A 16 -8.20 -3.16 -0.53
N ALA A 17 -8.61 -3.92 0.48
CA ALA A 17 -9.06 -3.39 1.76
C ALA A 17 -7.94 -2.66 2.52
N GLU A 18 -6.71 -3.16 2.48
CA GLU A 18 -5.57 -2.57 3.18
C GLU A 18 -5.06 -1.31 2.49
N ILE A 19 -4.98 -1.30 1.16
CA ILE A 19 -4.66 -0.07 0.41
C ILE A 19 -5.72 1.00 0.65
N LYS A 20 -7.01 0.64 0.62
CA LYS A 20 -8.09 1.59 0.97
C LYS A 20 -7.96 2.10 2.41
N ALA A 21 -7.68 1.22 3.36
CA ALA A 21 -7.48 1.59 4.76
C ALA A 21 -6.24 2.48 4.94
N LEU A 22 -5.17 2.26 4.17
CA LEU A 22 -3.96 3.10 4.16
C LEU A 22 -4.30 4.53 3.72
N PHE A 23 -5.02 4.67 2.60
CA PHE A 23 -5.48 5.98 2.12
C PHE A 23 -6.52 6.63 3.04
N ALA A 24 -7.33 5.84 3.74
CA ALA A 24 -8.29 6.30 4.73
C ALA A 24 -7.65 6.55 6.12
N ASN A 25 -6.35 6.27 6.28
CA ASN A 25 -5.64 6.30 7.56
C ASN A 25 -6.31 5.44 8.66
N GLN A 26 -7.01 4.38 8.25
CA GLN A 26 -7.66 3.36 9.08
C GLN A 26 -6.92 2.02 9.06
N LEU A 27 -5.76 1.95 8.41
CA LEU A 27 -4.93 0.75 8.43
C LEU A 27 -4.17 0.67 9.75
N ASP A 28 -4.01 -0.56 10.26
CA ASP A 28 -3.18 -0.81 11.43
C ASP A 28 -1.76 -0.23 11.25
N PRO A 29 -1.18 0.38 12.28
CA PRO A 29 0.16 0.99 12.20
C PRO A 29 1.22 -0.06 11.85
N THR A 30 1.07 -1.29 12.32
CA THR A 30 1.94 -2.43 11.96
C THR A 30 1.86 -2.74 10.47
N ARG A 31 0.64 -2.87 9.92
CA ARG A 31 0.45 -3.16 8.50
C ARG A 31 0.87 -2.01 7.61
N THR A 32 0.66 -0.77 8.06
CA THR A 32 1.15 0.44 7.40
C THR A 32 2.68 0.43 7.31
N ALA A 33 3.37 0.04 8.38
CA ALA A 33 4.83 -0.04 8.38
C ALA A 33 5.34 -1.13 7.42
N GLU A 34 4.70 -2.29 7.37
CA GLU A 34 5.03 -3.37 6.42
C GLU A 34 4.80 -2.94 4.97
N LEU A 35 3.61 -2.39 4.65
CA LEU A 35 3.30 -1.88 3.32
C LEU A 35 4.28 -0.79 2.87
N ARG A 36 4.63 0.15 3.77
CA ARG A 36 5.63 1.19 3.49
C ARG A 36 7.01 0.61 3.29
N ALA A 37 7.38 -0.43 4.02
CA ALA A 37 8.65 -1.12 3.83
C ALA A 37 8.69 -1.84 2.47
N GLU A 38 7.62 -2.52 2.07
CA GLU A 38 7.51 -3.14 0.75
C GLU A 38 7.52 -2.11 -0.39
N LEU A 39 6.82 -0.96 -0.22
CA LEU A 39 6.89 0.20 -1.14
C LEU A 39 8.33 0.69 -1.33
N GLN A 40 9.07 0.84 -0.24
CA GLN A 40 10.46 1.27 -0.26
C GLN A 40 11.37 0.21 -0.91
N MET A 41 11.12 -1.09 -0.65
CA MET A 41 11.86 -2.19 -1.28
C MET A 41 11.55 -2.33 -2.78
N ALA A 42 10.32 -2.02 -3.20
CA ALA A 42 9.90 -2.01 -4.60
C ALA A 42 10.50 -0.83 -5.40
N GLY A 43 11.27 0.06 -4.76
CA GLY A 43 11.96 1.17 -5.41
C GLY A 43 11.05 2.31 -5.83
N LEU A 44 9.83 2.37 -5.27
CA LEU A 44 8.93 3.49 -5.49
C LEU A 44 9.32 4.63 -4.55
N PRO A 45 9.52 5.86 -5.06
CA PRO A 45 9.76 7.01 -4.19
C PRO A 45 8.50 7.25 -3.35
N ILE A 46 8.67 7.14 -2.03
CA ILE A 46 7.62 7.42 -1.03
C ILE A 46 7.35 8.91 -0.88
#